data_AF-A0A0Q0QNU3-F1
#
_entry.id   AF-A0A0Q0QNU3-F1
#
_cell.length_a   1.000
_cell.length_b   1.000
_cell.length_c   1.000
_cell.angle_alpha   90.00
_cell.angle_beta   90.00
_cell.angle_gamma   90.00
#
_symmetry.space_group_name_H-M   'P 1'
#
loop_
_entity.id
_entity.type
_entity.pdbx_description
1 polymer ?
#
loop_
_entity_poly.entity_id
_entity_poly.type
_entity_poly.pdbx_seq_one_letter_code
_entity_poly.pdbx_strand_id
1 'polypeptide(L)'
;MGGSAEQGGLRDGAPADVRLIETMLWAPGEGVALILHHLARLEAGCRKLGIDCDLWRVEQMIETVSAAEPLRLRLTVGLDGGPELTTAPLPKAKALWRVGLAEGRVASDDPWRQVKSTERHFYDRVRAELPAAWDEAIFLNERNEVVEGTITNVFLWRDNLLWTPPLRCGALPGVLRAKLLATGRAREAVLRWSDLAEGRFFLGNALRGLVPAEVI
;
A
#
# COMPACT_ATOMS: atom_id res chain seq x y z
N MET A 1 -4.26 30.87 -30.15
CA MET A 1 -4.10 31.14 -28.70
C MET A 1 -4.68 29.96 -27.95
N GLY A 2 -3.88 28.91 -27.75
CA GLY A 2 -4.27 27.74 -26.99
C GLY A 2 -3.68 27.87 -25.59
N GLY A 3 -4.52 28.19 -24.61
CA GLY A 3 -4.12 28.12 -23.21
C GLY A 3 -3.87 26.67 -22.85
N SER A 4 -2.62 26.33 -22.57
CA SER A 4 -2.28 25.11 -21.83
C SER A 4 -2.95 25.20 -20.48
N ALA A 5 -3.91 24.31 -20.19
CA ALA A 5 -4.33 24.08 -18.83
C ALA A 5 -3.09 23.65 -18.04
N GLU A 6 -2.62 24.51 -17.14
CA GLU A 6 -1.62 24.13 -16.16
C GLU A 6 -2.16 22.92 -15.40
N GLN A 7 -1.50 21.78 -15.54
CA GLN A 7 -1.77 20.63 -14.70
C GLN A 7 -1.31 21.01 -13.29
N GLY A 8 -2.25 21.44 -12.45
CA GLY A 8 -1.99 21.63 -11.03
C GLY A 8 -1.36 20.39 -10.44
N GLY A 9 -0.38 20.57 -9.55
CA GLY A 9 0.29 19.46 -8.88
C GLY A 9 -0.69 18.66 -8.02
N LEU A 10 -0.32 17.45 -7.60
CA LEU A 10 -1.14 16.64 -6.68
C LEU A 10 -1.55 17.42 -5.41
N ARG A 11 -0.74 18.39 -4.99
CA ARG A 11 -1.02 19.34 -3.89
C ARG A 11 -2.29 20.19 -4.13
N ASP A 12 -2.53 20.65 -5.35
CA ASP A 12 -3.56 21.66 -5.63
C ASP A 12 -4.97 21.10 -5.48
N GLY A 13 -5.12 19.78 -5.60
CA GLY A 13 -6.37 19.04 -5.33
C GLY A 13 -6.41 18.33 -3.98
N ALA A 14 -5.45 18.58 -3.08
CA ALA A 14 -5.33 17.88 -1.81
C ALA A 14 -6.36 18.35 -0.77
N PRO A 15 -7.11 17.43 -0.12
CA PRO A 15 -7.86 17.76 1.09
C PRO A 15 -6.95 18.38 2.15
N ALA A 16 -7.44 19.37 2.89
CA ALA A 16 -6.63 20.10 3.86
C ALA A 16 -6.08 19.22 4.99
N ASP A 17 -6.80 18.15 5.33
CA ASP A 17 -6.46 17.18 6.37
C ASP A 17 -5.77 15.91 5.82
N VAL A 18 -5.39 15.89 4.53
CA VAL A 18 -4.71 14.73 3.97
C VAL A 18 -3.35 14.53 4.64
N ARG A 19 -3.04 13.27 4.94
CA ARG A 19 -1.76 12.87 5.51
C ARG A 19 -1.18 11.74 4.68
N LEU A 20 0.14 11.73 4.52
CA LEU A 20 0.85 10.52 4.09
C LEU A 20 0.84 9.49 5.21
N ILE A 21 0.86 8.20 4.87
CA ILE A 21 0.79 7.10 5.82
C ILE A 21 1.89 6.09 5.53
N GLU A 22 2.63 5.71 6.58
CA GLU A 22 3.44 4.51 6.61
C GLU A 22 2.93 3.55 7.69
N THR A 23 2.90 2.26 7.37
CA THR A 23 2.48 1.21 8.31
C THR A 23 3.51 0.10 8.29
N MET A 24 4.12 -0.13 9.44
CA MET A 24 5.41 -0.81 9.57
C MET A 24 5.32 -1.92 10.61
N LEU A 25 6.06 -3.00 10.37
CA LEU A 25 6.33 -4.03 11.37
C LEU A 25 7.57 -3.61 12.16
N TRP A 26 7.46 -3.53 13.48
CA TRP A 26 8.59 -3.40 14.39
C TRP A 26 8.73 -4.67 15.22
N ALA A 27 9.96 -5.16 15.42
CA ALA A 27 10.23 -6.33 16.24
C ALA A 27 11.34 -6.06 17.28
N PRO A 28 11.23 -6.63 18.50
CA PRO A 28 12.26 -6.48 19.54
C PRO A 28 13.63 -6.95 19.05
N GLY A 29 14.65 -6.11 19.22
CA GLY A 29 16.03 -6.43 18.79
C GLY A 29 16.30 -6.31 17.28
N GLU A 30 15.27 -6.17 16.45
CA GLU A 30 15.41 -6.02 14.99
C GLU A 30 15.05 -4.60 14.49
N GLY A 31 14.18 -3.90 15.21
CA GLY A 31 13.66 -2.59 14.80
C GLY A 31 12.60 -2.70 13.70
N VAL A 32 12.51 -1.69 12.84
CA VAL A 32 11.51 -1.65 11.76
C VAL A 32 11.95 -2.46 10.54
N ALA A 33 11.15 -3.47 10.19
CA ALA A 33 11.34 -4.20 8.95
C ALA A 33 11.16 -3.28 7.73
N LEU A 34 12.12 -3.35 6.79
CA LEU A 34 12.12 -2.58 5.53
C LEU A 34 12.14 -1.06 5.73
N ILE A 35 12.71 -0.56 6.83
CA ILE A 35 12.73 0.87 7.17
C ILE A 35 13.18 1.77 6.01
N LEU A 36 14.28 1.45 5.33
CA LEU A 36 14.78 2.26 4.20
C LEU A 36 13.77 2.36 3.05
N HIS A 37 12.99 1.31 2.81
CA HIS A 37 11.96 1.34 1.76
C HIS A 37 10.75 2.18 2.18
N HIS A 38 10.39 2.15 3.48
CA HIS A 38 9.34 3.00 4.03
C HIS A 38 9.72 4.48 3.94
N LEU A 39 10.93 4.84 4.36
CA LEU A 39 11.43 6.22 4.29
C LEU A 39 11.53 6.72 2.84
N ALA A 40 12.06 5.90 1.92
CA ALA A 40 12.12 6.26 0.50
C ALA A 40 10.73 6.52 -0.11
N ARG A 41 9.72 5.71 0.26
CA ARG A 41 8.34 5.93 -0.21
C ARG A 41 7.72 7.18 0.42
N LEU A 42 7.92 7.38 1.71
CA LEU A 42 7.46 8.58 2.41
C LEU A 42 8.02 9.83 1.76
N GLU A 43 9.35 9.88 1.57
CA GLU A 43 10.04 10.99 0.91
C GLU A 43 9.51 11.24 -0.51
N ALA A 44 9.30 10.18 -1.30
CA ALA A 44 8.71 10.30 -2.62
C ALA A 44 7.28 10.88 -2.57
N GLY A 45 6.48 10.49 -1.57
CA GLY A 45 5.16 11.07 -1.32
C GLY A 45 5.24 12.54 -0.92
N CYS A 46 6.15 12.90 -0.01
CA CYS A 46 6.38 14.27 0.43
C CYS A 46 6.74 15.17 -0.75
N ARG A 47 7.64 14.71 -1.63
CA ARG A 47 8.03 15.43 -2.85
C ARG A 47 6.85 15.68 -3.78
N LYS A 48 5.97 14.69 -3.98
CA LYS A 48 4.77 14.83 -4.83
C LYS A 48 3.75 15.79 -4.27
N LEU A 49 3.68 15.91 -2.95
CA LEU A 49 2.77 16.81 -2.23
C LEU A 49 3.44 18.09 -1.74
N GLY A 50 4.68 18.40 -2.15
CA GLY A 50 5.41 19.58 -1.68
C GLY A 50 5.46 19.70 -0.15
N ILE A 51 5.60 18.58 0.56
CA ILE A 51 5.69 18.53 2.03
C ILE A 51 7.17 18.60 2.41
N ASP A 52 7.52 19.57 3.25
CA ASP A 52 8.82 19.62 3.91
C ASP A 52 8.79 18.70 5.13
N CYS A 53 9.30 17.49 4.98
CA CYS A 53 9.28 16.46 6.01
C CYS A 53 10.67 16.28 6.59
N ASP A 54 10.82 16.56 7.88
CA ASP A 54 12.03 16.27 8.63
C ASP A 54 12.17 14.76 8.85
N LEU A 55 12.83 14.08 7.90
CA LEU A 55 13.07 12.64 7.97
C LEU A 55 13.95 12.26 9.16
N TRP A 56 14.86 13.13 9.60
CA TRP A 56 15.67 12.86 10.78
C TRP A 56 14.79 12.79 12.03
N ARG A 57 13.85 13.73 12.19
CA ARG A 57 12.85 13.66 13.28
C ARG A 57 11.99 12.40 13.19
N VAL A 58 11.58 11.98 11.99
CA VAL A 58 10.84 10.73 11.79
C VAL A 58 11.66 9.52 12.26
N GLU A 59 12.94 9.45 11.90
CA GLU A 59 13.85 8.38 12.32
C GLU A 59 14.00 8.35 13.85
N GLN A 60 14.24 9.50 14.48
CA GLN A 60 14.34 9.61 15.94
C GLN A 60 13.06 9.13 16.65
N MET A 61 11.88 9.48 16.14
CA MET A 61 10.61 8.98 16.69
C MET A 61 10.52 7.45 16.62
N ILE A 62 10.97 6.84 15.51
CA ILE A 62 10.98 5.39 15.34
C ILE A 62 11.99 4.71 16.27
N GLU A 63 13.19 5.28 16.43
CA GLU A 63 14.26 4.76 17.29
C GLU A 63 13.87 4.72 18.77
N THR A 64 12.99 5.62 19.22
CA THR A 64 12.47 5.62 20.59
C THR A 64 11.48 4.49 20.90
N VAL A 65 11.00 3.77 19.88
CA VAL A 65 10.05 2.67 20.06
C VAL A 65 10.74 1.47 20.68
N SER A 66 10.17 1.01 21.81
CA SER A 66 10.62 -0.19 22.51
C SER A 66 9.42 -0.96 23.07
N ALA A 67 9.43 -2.28 22.91
CA ALA A 67 8.43 -3.20 23.45
C ALA A 67 9.00 -4.63 23.54
N ALA A 68 8.38 -5.48 24.36
CA ALA A 68 8.76 -6.89 24.49
C ALA A 68 8.25 -7.77 23.34
N GLU A 69 7.22 -7.30 22.61
CA GLU A 69 6.54 -8.05 21.56
C GLU A 69 6.50 -7.23 20.26
N PRO A 70 6.35 -7.87 19.08
CA PRO A 70 6.21 -7.15 17.82
C PRO A 70 5.02 -6.19 17.78
N LEU A 71 5.24 -5.03 17.14
CA LEU A 71 4.27 -3.95 17.03
C LEU A 71 3.93 -3.63 15.58
N ARG A 72 2.69 -3.19 15.38
CA ARG A 72 2.29 -2.40 14.21
C ARG A 72 2.53 -0.93 14.51
N LEU A 73 3.45 -0.30 13.79
CA LEU A 73 3.67 1.14 13.82
C LEU A 73 2.86 1.79 12.70
N ARG A 74 2.19 2.90 12.99
CA ARG A 74 1.54 3.75 11.99
C ARG A 74 2.08 5.16 12.12
N LEU A 75 2.90 5.55 11.16
CA LEU A 75 3.42 6.90 10.98
C LEU A 75 2.50 7.66 10.01
N THR A 76 2.20 8.91 10.32
CA THR A 76 1.57 9.82 9.37
C THR A 76 2.28 11.16 9.32
N VAL A 77 2.28 11.80 8.17
CA VAL A 77 2.87 13.14 7.98
C VAL A 77 1.83 14.04 7.32
N GLY A 78 1.51 15.16 7.97
CA GLY A 78 0.57 16.16 7.45
C GLY A 78 1.18 17.03 6.36
N LEU A 79 0.33 17.83 5.69
CA LEU A 79 0.78 18.80 4.66
C LEU A 79 1.71 19.90 5.20
N ASP A 80 1.72 20.08 6.52
CA ASP A 80 2.59 20.97 7.30
C ASP A 80 3.95 20.36 7.64
N GLY A 81 4.18 19.09 7.27
CA GLY A 81 5.41 18.35 7.60
C GLY A 81 5.37 17.67 8.97
N GLY A 82 4.31 17.85 9.76
CA GLY A 82 4.21 17.33 11.13
C GLY A 82 4.05 15.81 11.19
N PRO A 83 5.04 15.05 11.73
CA PRO A 83 4.93 13.61 11.86
C PRO A 83 4.20 13.20 13.14
N GLU A 84 3.38 12.16 13.04
CA GLU A 84 2.71 11.50 14.16
C GLU A 84 2.93 9.99 14.08
N LEU A 85 3.38 9.38 15.17
CA LEU A 85 3.63 7.95 15.27
C LEU A 85 2.74 7.34 16.33
N THR A 86 1.99 6.30 15.95
CA THR A 86 1.20 5.49 16.87
C THR A 86 1.62 4.03 16.79
N THR A 87 1.45 3.31 17.90
CA THR A 87 1.75 1.88 17.99
C THR A 87 0.51 1.09 18.39
N ALA A 88 0.45 -0.16 17.94
CA ALA A 88 -0.56 -1.13 18.35
C ALA A 88 0.04 -2.53 18.34
N PRO A 89 -0.51 -3.50 19.08
CA PRO A 89 -0.11 -4.90 18.98
C PRO A 89 -0.17 -5.40 17.53
N LEU A 90 0.80 -6.22 17.12
CA LEU A 90 0.78 -6.84 15.81
C LEU A 90 -0.45 -7.77 15.70
N PRO A 91 -1.34 -7.59 14.71
CA PRO A 91 -2.50 -8.48 14.60
C PRO A 91 -2.06 -9.88 14.20
N LYS A 92 -2.66 -10.90 14.84
CA LYS A 92 -2.38 -12.32 14.60
C LYS A 92 -2.37 -12.64 13.10
N ALA A 93 -1.33 -13.33 12.66
CA ALA A 93 -1.21 -13.79 11.29
C ALA A 93 -2.27 -14.87 10.98
N LYS A 94 -2.78 -14.85 9.75
CA LYS A 94 -3.60 -15.93 9.19
C LYS A 94 -2.76 -16.66 8.15
N ALA A 95 -2.87 -17.98 8.10
CA ALA A 95 -2.12 -18.81 7.15
C ALA A 95 -2.64 -18.69 5.71
N LEU A 96 -3.92 -18.28 5.56
CA LEU A 96 -4.62 -18.14 4.30
C LEU A 96 -5.64 -17.01 4.42
N TRP A 97 -5.80 -16.20 3.38
CA TRP A 97 -6.84 -15.18 3.27
C TRP A 97 -7.90 -15.60 2.25
N ARG A 98 -9.17 -15.51 2.66
CA ARG A 98 -10.31 -15.64 1.74
C ARG A 98 -10.62 -14.29 1.14
N VAL A 99 -10.71 -14.22 -0.18
CA VAL A 99 -10.84 -12.94 -0.88
C VAL A 99 -11.97 -12.98 -1.88
N GLY A 100 -12.63 -11.84 -2.05
CA GLY A 100 -13.58 -11.67 -3.12
C GLY A 100 -13.30 -10.42 -3.94
N LEU A 101 -14.10 -10.24 -4.98
CA LEU A 101 -14.01 -9.12 -5.88
C LEU A 101 -14.76 -7.92 -5.28
N ALA A 102 -14.08 -6.79 -5.11
CA ALA A 102 -14.71 -5.56 -4.66
C ALA A 102 -15.74 -5.06 -5.67
N GLU A 103 -16.85 -4.50 -5.16
CA GLU A 103 -17.77 -3.72 -5.97
C GLU A 103 -17.13 -2.38 -6.36
N GLY A 104 -17.32 -1.95 -7.61
CA GLY A 104 -16.71 -0.75 -8.18
C GLY A 104 -15.39 -0.98 -8.91
N ARG A 105 -14.79 0.13 -9.37
CA ARG A 105 -13.54 0.15 -10.13
C ARG A 105 -12.63 1.26 -9.64
N VAL A 106 -11.33 0.97 -9.58
CA VAL A 106 -10.27 1.97 -9.34
C VAL A 106 -9.97 2.64 -10.67
N ALA A 107 -10.01 3.97 -10.72
CA ALA A 107 -9.55 4.69 -11.90
C ALA A 107 -8.03 4.55 -12.01
N SER A 108 -7.55 3.98 -13.11
CA SER A 108 -6.11 3.72 -13.27
C SER A 108 -5.24 4.98 -13.37
N ASP A 109 -5.86 6.11 -13.68
CA ASP A 109 -5.29 7.45 -13.77
C ASP A 109 -5.53 8.31 -12.52
N ASP A 110 -6.15 7.76 -11.47
CA ASP A 110 -6.34 8.46 -10.21
C ASP A 110 -4.97 8.89 -9.63
N PRO A 111 -4.72 10.21 -9.49
CA PRO A 111 -3.41 10.71 -9.09
C PRO A 111 -3.08 10.33 -7.64
N TRP A 112 -4.07 10.04 -6.79
CA TRP A 112 -3.85 9.59 -5.42
C TRP A 112 -3.25 8.20 -5.31
N ARG A 113 -3.31 7.39 -6.38
CA ARG A 113 -2.69 6.06 -6.44
C ARG A 113 -1.16 6.11 -6.45
N GLN A 114 -0.60 7.29 -6.63
CA GLN A 114 0.83 7.54 -6.63
C GLN A 114 1.43 7.71 -5.23
N VAL A 115 0.62 7.96 -4.20
CA VAL A 115 1.06 8.22 -2.82
C VAL A 115 0.24 7.41 -1.84
N LYS A 116 0.84 6.98 -0.73
CA LYS A 116 0.08 6.31 0.33
C LYS A 116 -0.46 7.35 1.28
N SER A 117 -1.72 7.75 1.13
CA SER A 117 -2.34 8.82 1.92
C SER A 117 -3.59 8.37 2.68
N THR A 118 -4.15 9.28 3.47
CA THR A 118 -5.50 9.20 4.05
C THR A 118 -6.61 9.49 3.05
N GLU A 119 -6.28 10.02 1.86
CA GLU A 119 -7.23 10.18 0.75
C GLU A 119 -7.46 8.82 0.08
N ARG A 120 -8.32 8.02 0.71
CA ARG A 120 -8.60 6.62 0.33
C ARG A 120 -10.00 6.18 0.72
N HIS A 121 -10.96 7.12 0.73
CA HIS A 121 -12.35 6.88 1.14
C HIS A 121 -12.99 5.67 0.45
N PHE A 122 -12.72 5.48 -0.83
CA PHE A 122 -13.21 4.32 -1.59
C PHE A 122 -12.74 2.99 -1.00
N TYR A 123 -11.44 2.88 -0.67
CA TYR A 123 -10.84 1.68 -0.09
C TYR A 123 -11.37 1.42 1.32
N ASP A 124 -11.55 2.49 2.10
CA ASP A 124 -11.98 2.38 3.49
C ASP A 124 -13.45 1.98 3.61
N ARG A 125 -14.31 2.49 2.71
CA ARG A 125 -15.71 2.05 2.61
C ARG A 125 -15.80 0.56 2.29
N VAL A 126 -15.13 0.11 1.24
CA VAL A 126 -15.13 -1.32 0.85
C VAL A 126 -14.55 -2.19 1.97
N ARG A 127 -13.50 -1.72 2.66
CA ARG A 127 -12.91 -2.46 3.79
C ARG A 127 -13.87 -2.58 4.98
N ALA A 128 -14.64 -1.54 5.27
CA ALA A 128 -15.62 -1.54 6.35
C ALA A 128 -16.83 -2.44 6.06
N GLU A 129 -17.17 -2.61 4.78
CA GLU A 129 -18.33 -3.36 4.29
C GLU A 129 -17.99 -4.80 3.87
N LEU A 130 -16.77 -5.28 4.13
CA LEU A 130 -16.39 -6.66 3.77
C LEU A 130 -17.33 -7.69 4.39
N PRO A 131 -17.79 -8.69 3.62
CA PRO A 131 -18.47 -9.85 4.17
C PRO A 131 -17.62 -10.50 5.27
N ALA A 132 -18.26 -11.00 6.33
CA ALA A 132 -17.54 -11.60 7.46
C ALA A 132 -16.65 -12.81 7.08
N ALA A 133 -16.95 -13.46 5.95
CA ALA A 133 -16.16 -14.56 5.41
C ALA A 133 -14.90 -14.12 4.66
N TRP A 134 -14.75 -12.82 4.36
CA TRP A 134 -13.65 -12.26 3.59
C TRP A 134 -12.59 -11.62 4.49
N ASP A 135 -11.33 -11.86 4.16
CA ASP A 135 -10.17 -11.24 4.79
C ASP A 135 -9.71 -9.98 4.05
N GLU A 136 -9.97 -9.93 2.74
CA GLU A 136 -9.61 -8.84 1.83
C GLU A 136 -10.56 -8.80 0.63
N ALA A 137 -10.73 -7.62 0.03
CA ALA A 137 -11.33 -7.48 -1.30
C ALA A 137 -10.30 -6.97 -2.31
N ILE A 138 -10.34 -7.52 -3.52
CA ILE A 138 -9.47 -7.15 -4.63
C ILE A 138 -10.22 -6.22 -5.58
N PHE A 139 -9.57 -5.14 -5.99
CA PHE A 139 -10.10 -4.18 -6.94
C PHE A 139 -9.63 -4.46 -8.37
N LEU A 140 -10.52 -4.18 -9.32
CA LEU A 140 -10.18 -4.04 -10.73
C LEU A 140 -10.22 -2.56 -11.14
N ASN A 141 -9.53 -2.22 -12.22
CA ASN A 141 -9.67 -0.92 -12.87
C ASN A 141 -10.73 -0.92 -13.99
N GLU A 142 -10.94 0.22 -14.63
CA GLU A 142 -11.92 0.41 -15.71
C GLU A 142 -11.69 -0.50 -16.93
N ARG A 143 -10.48 -1.07 -17.07
CA ARG A 143 -10.11 -2.04 -18.11
C ARG A 143 -10.29 -3.50 -17.68
N ASN A 144 -10.89 -3.75 -16.51
CA ASN A 144 -10.98 -5.07 -15.87
C ASN A 144 -9.61 -5.72 -15.61
N GLU A 145 -8.59 -4.93 -15.33
CA GLU A 145 -7.27 -5.40 -14.90
C GLU A 145 -7.22 -5.40 -13.38
N VAL A 146 -6.60 -6.41 -12.77
CA VAL A 146 -6.37 -6.46 -11.33
C VAL A 146 -5.47 -5.30 -10.92
N VAL A 147 -5.83 -4.65 -9.82
CA VAL A 147 -5.09 -3.52 -9.27
C VAL A 147 -4.36 -3.94 -8.00
N GLU A 148 -5.11 -4.08 -6.91
CA GLU A 148 -4.60 -4.40 -5.58
C GLU A 148 -5.76 -4.75 -4.63
N GLY A 149 -5.47 -5.09 -3.37
CA GLY A 149 -6.47 -5.23 -2.31
C GLY A 149 -6.65 -3.94 -1.50
N THR A 150 -7.56 -3.92 -0.51
CA THR A 150 -7.80 -2.71 0.30
C THR A 150 -6.56 -2.23 1.08
N ILE A 151 -5.67 -3.15 1.47
CA ILE A 151 -4.43 -2.85 2.21
C ILE A 151 -3.22 -3.64 1.72
N THR A 152 -3.29 -4.26 0.54
CA THR A 152 -2.30 -5.21 0.03
C THR A 152 -2.06 -5.03 -1.47
N ASN A 153 -0.88 -5.38 -1.98
CA ASN A 153 -0.68 -5.64 -3.40
C ASN A 153 -0.93 -7.12 -3.71
N VAL A 154 -1.23 -7.41 -4.99
CA VAL A 154 -1.47 -8.78 -5.50
C VAL A 154 -0.21 -9.35 -6.12
N PHE A 155 0.05 -10.65 -5.87
CA PHE A 155 1.16 -11.40 -6.44
C PHE A 155 0.71 -12.80 -6.90
N LEU A 156 0.57 -13.01 -8.20
CA LEU A 156 0.26 -14.31 -8.80
C LEU A 156 1.54 -15.14 -8.95
N TRP A 157 1.52 -16.40 -8.53
CA TRP A 157 2.64 -17.32 -8.71
C TRP A 157 2.54 -18.04 -10.05
N ARG A 158 3.52 -17.79 -10.93
CA ARG A 158 3.64 -18.46 -12.23
C ARG A 158 5.10 -18.55 -12.64
N ASP A 159 5.52 -19.68 -13.20
CA ASP A 159 6.88 -19.89 -13.70
C ASP A 159 7.96 -19.69 -12.60
N ASN A 160 7.68 -20.17 -11.39
CA ASN A 160 8.51 -19.97 -10.19
C ASN A 160 8.81 -18.50 -9.85
N LEU A 161 7.91 -17.59 -10.23
CA LEU A 161 8.05 -16.15 -10.05
C LEU A 161 6.73 -15.52 -9.61
N LEU A 162 6.81 -14.41 -8.88
CA LEU A 162 5.65 -13.59 -8.54
C LEU A 162 5.37 -12.58 -9.64
N TRP A 163 4.15 -12.55 -10.14
CA TRP A 163 3.66 -11.56 -11.09
C TRP A 163 2.74 -10.60 -10.36
N THR A 164 2.97 -9.30 -10.51
CA THR A 164 2.18 -8.25 -9.82
C THR A 164 1.70 -7.20 -10.81
N PRO A 165 0.52 -6.59 -10.62
CA PRO A 165 0.05 -5.52 -11.49
C PRO A 165 1.07 -4.37 -11.60
N PRO A 166 1.31 -3.81 -12.81
CA PRO A 166 2.12 -2.61 -12.97
C PRO A 166 1.41 -1.39 -12.37
N LEU A 167 2.17 -0.36 -12.01
CA LEU A 167 1.59 0.86 -11.41
C LEU A 167 0.55 1.54 -12.32
N ARG A 168 0.68 1.43 -13.65
CA ARG A 168 -0.30 1.95 -14.63
C ARG A 168 -1.70 1.33 -14.52
N CYS A 169 -1.86 0.25 -13.76
CA CYS A 169 -3.18 -0.31 -13.46
C CYS A 169 -3.90 0.47 -12.34
N GLY A 170 -3.23 1.40 -11.64
CA GLY A 170 -3.74 2.11 -10.46
C GLY A 170 -3.26 1.51 -9.12
N ALA A 171 -2.28 0.59 -9.16
CA ALA A 171 -1.76 -0.04 -7.96
C ALA A 171 -0.85 0.93 -7.19
N LEU A 172 -0.96 0.91 -5.86
CA LEU A 172 -0.10 1.68 -4.98
C LEU A 172 1.34 1.11 -5.06
N PRO A 173 2.39 1.96 -5.06
CA PRO A 173 3.77 1.50 -4.97
C PRO A 173 4.06 0.95 -3.56
N GLY A 174 3.66 -0.30 -3.31
CA GLY A 174 3.87 -0.97 -2.03
C GLY A 174 5.33 -1.21 -1.70
N VAL A 175 5.70 -1.05 -0.42
CA VAL A 175 7.07 -1.29 0.05
C VAL A 175 7.52 -2.75 -0.16
N LEU A 176 6.67 -3.73 0.20
CA LEU A 176 6.97 -5.14 -0.06
C LEU A 176 7.10 -5.41 -1.57
N ARG A 177 6.20 -4.84 -2.36
CA ARG A 177 6.21 -4.95 -3.83
C ARG A 177 7.54 -4.42 -4.40
N ALA A 178 7.95 -3.23 -3.98
CA ALA A 178 9.22 -2.62 -4.40
C ALA A 178 10.43 -3.51 -4.07
N LYS A 179 10.50 -4.03 -2.84
CA LYS A 179 11.55 -5.00 -2.44
C LYS A 179 11.56 -6.21 -3.36
N LEU A 180 10.40 -6.84 -3.60
CA LEU A 180 10.32 -8.06 -4.39
C LEU A 180 10.75 -7.83 -5.85
N LEU A 181 10.32 -6.72 -6.45
CA LEU A 181 10.76 -6.31 -7.79
C LEU A 181 12.28 -6.05 -7.84
N ALA A 182 12.83 -5.30 -6.88
CA ALA A 182 14.26 -4.98 -6.81
C ALA A 182 15.13 -6.24 -6.65
N THR A 183 14.65 -7.24 -5.91
CA THR A 183 15.35 -8.53 -5.72
C THR A 183 15.12 -9.53 -6.86
N GLY A 184 14.40 -9.17 -7.92
CA GLY A 184 14.07 -10.07 -9.03
C GLY A 184 13.11 -11.21 -8.67
N ARG A 185 12.49 -11.16 -7.48
CA ARG A 185 11.51 -12.17 -7.02
C ARG A 185 10.10 -11.88 -7.51
N ALA A 186 9.84 -10.68 -8.01
CA ALA A 186 8.62 -10.34 -8.70
C ALA A 186 8.90 -9.68 -10.06
N ARG A 187 7.93 -9.76 -10.97
CA ARG A 187 7.87 -9.01 -12.23
C ARG A 187 6.49 -8.41 -12.42
N GLU A 188 6.44 -7.32 -13.16
CA GLU A 188 5.17 -6.69 -13.51
C GLU A 188 4.49 -7.42 -14.68
N ALA A 189 3.19 -7.67 -14.55
CA ALA A 189 2.31 -8.02 -15.66
C ALA A 189 0.88 -7.57 -15.37
N VAL A 190 0.13 -7.30 -16.45
CA VAL A 190 -1.32 -7.10 -16.34
C VAL A 190 -1.93 -8.45 -15.98
N LEU A 191 -2.69 -8.48 -14.89
CA LEU A 191 -3.41 -9.66 -14.42
C LEU A 191 -4.92 -9.45 -14.56
N ARG A 192 -5.65 -10.54 -14.74
CA ARG A 192 -7.11 -10.60 -14.79
C ARG A 192 -7.64 -11.34 -13.57
N TRP A 193 -8.92 -11.15 -13.28
CA TRP A 193 -9.58 -11.85 -12.19
C TRP A 193 -9.54 -13.38 -12.36
N SER A 194 -9.71 -13.87 -13.58
CA SER A 194 -9.58 -15.29 -13.93
C SER A 194 -8.21 -15.86 -13.56
N ASP A 195 -7.14 -15.10 -13.75
CA ASP A 195 -5.78 -15.54 -13.39
C ASP A 195 -5.65 -15.83 -11.89
N LEU A 196 -6.38 -15.09 -11.05
CA LEU A 196 -6.40 -15.30 -9.60
C LEU A 196 -7.33 -16.43 -9.19
N ALA A 197 -8.50 -16.53 -9.83
CA ALA A 197 -9.49 -17.56 -9.53
C ALA A 197 -8.97 -18.98 -9.85
N GLU A 198 -8.14 -19.11 -10.89
CA GLU A 198 -7.56 -20.38 -11.33
C GLU A 198 -6.14 -20.61 -10.82
N GLY A 199 -5.49 -19.55 -10.32
CA GLY A 199 -4.07 -19.53 -9.99
C GLY A 199 -3.77 -19.57 -8.50
N ARG A 200 -2.52 -19.92 -8.18
CA ARG A 200 -1.97 -19.71 -6.84
C ARG A 200 -1.51 -18.27 -6.72
N PHE A 201 -2.07 -17.50 -5.80
CA PHE A 201 -1.66 -16.12 -5.58
C PHE A 201 -1.50 -15.79 -4.10
N PHE A 202 -0.89 -14.63 -3.87
CA PHE A 202 -0.62 -14.08 -2.56
C PHE A 202 -1.07 -12.63 -2.53
N LEU A 203 -1.48 -12.20 -1.36
CA LEU A 203 -1.64 -10.80 -1.03
C LEU A 203 -0.53 -10.39 -0.08
N GLY A 204 -0.01 -9.17 -0.23
CA GLY A 204 1.08 -8.76 0.63
C GLY A 204 1.21 -7.28 0.88
N ASN A 205 1.76 -6.97 2.05
CA ASN A 205 2.21 -5.64 2.43
C ASN A 205 3.42 -5.75 3.36
N ALA A 206 4.05 -4.62 3.68
CA ALA A 206 5.27 -4.62 4.50
C ALA A 206 5.03 -5.07 5.96
N LEU A 207 3.81 -4.92 6.48
CA LEU A 207 3.46 -5.33 7.84
C LEU A 207 3.36 -6.85 7.97
N ARG A 208 2.83 -7.54 6.95
CA ARG A 208 2.46 -8.97 7.03
C ARG A 208 3.30 -9.89 6.15
N GLY A 209 4.12 -9.34 5.25
CA GLY A 209 4.76 -10.14 4.21
C GLY A 209 3.75 -10.65 3.18
N LEU A 210 4.08 -11.77 2.53
CA LEU A 210 3.17 -12.46 1.60
C LEU A 210 2.28 -13.43 2.37
N VAL A 211 0.98 -13.34 2.14
CA VAL A 211 -0.02 -14.25 2.70
C VAL A 211 -0.69 -14.99 1.55
N PRO A 212 -0.71 -16.33 1.55
CA PRO A 212 -1.49 -17.09 0.58
C PRO A 212 -2.95 -16.64 0.57
N ALA A 213 -3.57 -16.63 -0.60
CA ALA A 213 -4.96 -16.24 -0.74
C ALA A 213 -5.73 -17.19 -1.68
N GLU A 214 -7.02 -17.32 -1.44
CA GLU A 214 -7.97 -18.07 -2.27
C GLU A 214 -9.22 -17.22 -2.53
N VAL A 215 -9.77 -17.36 -3.74
CA VAL A 215 -11.06 -16.74 -4.09
C VAL A 215 -12.20 -17.53 -3.44
N ILE A 216 -13.16 -16.83 -2.86
CA ILE A 216 -14.43 -17.37 -2.33
C ILE A 216 -15.56 -17.17 -3.35
#